data_AF-W2TWN8-F1
#
_entry.id   AF-W2TWN8-F1
#
_cell.length_a   1.000
_cell.length_b   1.000
_cell.length_c   1.000
_cell.angle_alpha   90.00
_cell.angle_beta   90.00
_cell.angle_gamma   90.00
#
_symmetry.space_group_name_H-M   'P 1'
#
loop_
_entity.id
_entity.type
_entity.pdbx_description
1 polymer ?
#
loop_
_entity_poly.entity_id
_entity_poly.type
_entity_poly.pdbx_seq_one_letter_code
_entity_poly.pdbx_strand_id
1 'polypeptide(L)'
;MYYTTALHTLMAAFIVTDGLKCYVGSKGFINGALNANFVENSCEEGMKHCFDSYSDDLTEITASCQTPNTEQKLLDVCKIGCQNHTDLNVTVCCCDSDLCNLPNSEKPTGKPPSGEQRLYYRRGEIKLTKSL
;
A
#
# COMPACT_ATOMS: atom_id res chain seq x y z
N MET A 1 -40.85 -26.75 -40.99
CA MET A 1 -39.52 -26.74 -40.33
C MET A 1 -39.30 -25.35 -39.78
N TYR A 2 -39.45 -25.15 -38.47
CA TYR A 2 -39.20 -23.87 -37.80
C TYR A 2 -37.91 -24.01 -37.00
N TYR A 3 -36.88 -23.25 -37.36
CA TYR A 3 -35.64 -23.15 -36.60
C TYR A 3 -35.80 -22.03 -35.57
N THR A 4 -35.93 -22.38 -34.30
CA THR A 4 -35.88 -21.45 -33.17
C THR A 4 -34.44 -21.34 -32.69
N THR A 5 -33.77 -20.24 -33.06
CA THR A 5 -32.45 -19.89 -32.51
C THR A 5 -32.64 -19.24 -31.14
N ALA A 6 -32.37 -20.01 -30.08
CA ALA A 6 -32.32 -19.50 -28.71
C ALA A 6 -31.03 -18.69 -28.52
N LEU A 7 -31.15 -17.36 -28.64
CA LEU A 7 -30.09 -16.39 -28.36
C LEU A 7 -29.81 -16.39 -26.83
N HIS A 8 -28.78 -17.11 -26.39
CA HIS A 8 -28.29 -17.05 -25.02
C HIS A 8 -27.47 -15.77 -24.84
N THR A 9 -28.09 -14.73 -24.27
CA THR A 9 -27.39 -13.55 -23.76
C THR A 9 -26.60 -13.94 -22.52
N LEU A 10 -25.31 -14.25 -22.70
CA LEU A 10 -24.34 -14.36 -21.61
C LEU A 10 -24.13 -12.96 -20.99
N MET A 11 -24.88 -12.64 -19.94
CA MET A 11 -24.57 -11.53 -19.04
C MET A 11 -23.28 -11.87 -18.29
N ALA A 12 -22.14 -11.39 -18.77
CA ALA A 12 -20.91 -11.39 -17.99
C ALA A 12 -21.07 -10.39 -16.83
N ALA A 13 -21.34 -10.91 -15.64
CA ALA A 13 -21.27 -10.13 -14.42
C ALA A 13 -19.79 -9.81 -14.15
N PHE A 14 -19.37 -8.57 -14.44
CA PHE A 14 -18.10 -8.06 -13.96
C PHE A 14 -18.21 -7.92 -12.44
N ILE A 15 -17.63 -8.88 -11.71
CA ILE A 15 -17.45 -8.74 -10.27
C ILE A 15 -16.42 -7.64 -10.10
N VAL A 16 -16.88 -6.43 -9.73
CA VAL A 16 -15.98 -5.38 -9.25
C VAL A 16 -15.47 -5.86 -7.90
N THR A 17 -14.28 -6.45 -7.88
CA THR A 17 -13.58 -6.69 -6.61
C THR A 17 -13.07 -5.33 -6.15
N ASP A 18 -13.68 -4.79 -5.09
CA ASP A 18 -13.10 -3.63 -4.41
C ASP A 18 -11.67 -3.98 -3.99
N GLY A 19 -10.71 -3.16 -4.41
CA GLY A 19 -9.30 -3.34 -4.06
C GLY A 19 -9.06 -3.10 -2.57
N LEU A 20 -8.07 -3.80 -2.01
CA LEU A 20 -7.61 -3.60 -0.63
C LEU A 20 -7.34 -2.12 -0.38
N LYS A 21 -7.75 -1.60 0.78
CA LYS A 21 -7.44 -0.24 1.21
C LYS A 21 -6.29 -0.24 2.20
N CYS A 22 -5.32 0.64 2.01
CA CYS A 22 -4.22 0.82 2.96
C CYS A 22 -4.03 2.31 3.28
N TYR A 23 -3.35 2.61 4.38
CA TYR A 23 -2.76 3.92 4.56
C TYR A 23 -1.53 4.07 3.68
N VAL A 24 -1.38 5.23 3.04
CA VAL A 24 -0.22 5.61 2.25
C VAL A 24 0.30 6.95 2.74
N GLY A 25 1.61 7.07 2.93
CA GLY A 25 2.24 8.31 3.36
C GLY A 25 3.44 8.07 4.25
N SER A 26 3.91 9.13 4.88
CA SER A 26 5.06 9.10 5.76
C SER A 26 4.89 10.05 6.95
N LYS A 27 5.69 9.81 7.98
CA LYS A 27 5.95 10.70 9.10
C LYS A 27 7.44 10.83 9.27
N GLY A 28 7.91 12.05 9.55
CA GLY A 28 9.31 12.34 9.74
C GLY A 28 9.57 13.81 10.01
N PHE A 29 10.83 14.17 10.24
CA PHE A 29 11.23 15.56 10.43
C PHE A 29 11.40 16.26 9.09
N ILE A 30 10.60 17.31 8.86
CA ILE A 30 10.70 18.21 7.70
C ILE A 30 10.99 19.60 8.25
N ASN A 31 12.14 20.18 7.87
CA ASN A 31 12.59 21.49 8.36
C ASN A 31 12.60 21.62 9.90
N GLY A 32 12.98 20.56 10.61
CA GLY A 32 13.07 20.54 12.08
C GLY A 32 11.73 20.37 12.81
N ALA A 33 10.62 20.27 12.07
CA ALA A 33 9.31 19.97 12.63
C ALA A 33 8.89 18.54 12.25
N LEU A 34 8.31 17.81 13.20
CA LEU A 34 7.72 16.50 12.95
C LEU A 34 6.42 16.69 12.15
N ASN A 35 6.31 16.03 11.00
CA ASN A 35 5.17 16.14 10.10
C ASN A 35 4.73 14.74 9.64
N ALA A 36 3.43 14.55 9.40
CA ALA A 36 2.83 13.30 8.93
C ALA A 36 1.79 13.57 7.84
N ASN A 37 1.75 12.72 6.81
CA ASN A 37 0.88 12.91 5.64
C ASN A 37 0.11 11.65 5.22
N PHE A 38 -0.31 10.83 6.19
CA PHE A 38 -1.04 9.59 5.89
C PHE A 38 -2.44 9.85 5.32
N VAL A 39 -2.78 9.11 4.27
CA VAL A 39 -4.09 9.12 3.62
C VAL A 39 -4.59 7.70 3.39
N GLU A 40 -5.90 7.52 3.38
CA GLU A 40 -6.52 6.28 2.94
C GLU A 40 -6.43 6.18 1.42
N ASN A 41 -5.99 5.04 0.90
CA ASN A 41 -5.87 4.80 -0.53
C ASN A 41 -6.39 3.41 -0.89
N SER A 42 -7.22 3.33 -1.93
CA SER A 42 -7.55 2.05 -2.57
C SER A 42 -6.36 1.59 -3.40
N CYS A 43 -5.80 0.44 -3.07
CA CYS A 43 -4.63 -0.10 -3.75
C CYS A 43 -4.97 -0.55 -5.18
N GLU A 44 -3.96 -0.55 -6.05
CA GLU A 44 -4.11 -0.97 -7.45
C GLU A 44 -4.40 -2.47 -7.55
N GLU A 45 -4.91 -2.88 -8.72
CA GLU A 45 -5.21 -4.28 -8.99
C GLU A 45 -3.98 -5.18 -8.76
N GLY A 46 -4.16 -6.25 -7.99
CA GLY A 46 -3.09 -7.19 -7.64
C GLY A 46 -2.29 -6.81 -6.39
N MET A 47 -2.44 -5.60 -5.84
CA MET A 47 -1.89 -5.25 -4.53
C MET A 47 -2.74 -5.90 -3.43
N LYS A 48 -2.14 -6.79 -2.65
CA LYS A 48 -2.82 -7.60 -1.63
C LYS A 48 -2.28 -7.40 -0.23
N HIS A 49 -1.28 -6.53 -0.08
CA HIS A 49 -0.54 -6.34 1.15
C HIS A 49 -0.43 -4.86 1.47
N CYS A 50 -0.75 -4.50 2.71
CA CYS A 50 -0.41 -3.21 3.29
C CYS A 50 0.89 -3.34 4.07
N PHE A 51 1.83 -2.44 3.85
CA PHE A 51 3.10 -2.39 4.58
C PHE A 51 3.17 -1.13 5.41
N ASP A 52 3.79 -1.25 6.58
CA ASP A 52 4.31 -0.12 7.33
C ASP A 52 5.71 -0.41 7.86
N SER A 53 6.45 0.66 8.10
CA SER A 53 7.73 0.59 8.79
C SER A 53 7.84 1.78 9.71
N TYR A 54 8.44 1.58 10.88
CA TYR A 54 8.60 2.64 11.85
C TYR A 54 9.87 2.46 12.67
N SER A 55 10.43 3.60 13.05
CA SER A 55 11.47 3.73 14.07
C SER A 55 10.94 3.38 15.46
N ASP A 56 11.82 2.94 16.36
CA ASP A 56 11.44 2.57 17.73
C ASP A 56 10.74 3.70 18.51
N ASP A 57 11.05 4.97 18.20
CA ASP A 57 10.45 6.15 18.82
C ASP A 57 9.25 6.72 18.04
N LEU A 58 8.85 6.06 16.95
CA LEU A 58 7.74 6.43 16.07
C LEU A 58 7.88 7.84 15.45
N THR A 59 9.10 8.39 15.38
CA THR A 59 9.34 9.69 14.74
C THR A 59 9.42 9.57 13.23
N GLU A 60 9.89 8.45 12.73
CA GLU A 60 9.89 8.06 11.33
C GLU A 60 8.94 6.90 11.11
N ILE A 61 7.96 7.07 10.21
CA ILE A 61 7.00 6.04 9.83
C ILE A 61 6.75 6.13 8.33
N THR A 62 6.65 5.00 7.64
CA THR A 62 6.22 4.93 6.24
C THR A 62 5.12 3.89 6.09
N ALA A 63 4.08 4.19 5.33
CA ALA A 63 2.96 3.30 5.05
C ALA A 63 2.69 3.25 3.53
N SER A 64 2.39 2.07 2.99
CA SER A 64 2.15 1.90 1.55
C SER A 64 1.35 0.63 1.19
N CYS A 65 0.72 0.65 0.01
CA CYS A 65 0.26 -0.55 -0.68
C CYS A 65 1.44 -1.28 -1.33
N GLN A 66 1.48 -2.61 -1.27
CA GLN A 66 2.52 -3.40 -1.95
C GLN A 66 2.00 -4.44 -2.94
N THR A 67 2.84 -4.67 -3.95
CA THR A 67 2.59 -5.64 -5.02
C THR A 67 3.30 -6.98 -4.76
N PRO A 68 2.90 -8.07 -5.45
CA PRO A 68 3.66 -9.31 -5.47
C PRO A 68 5.03 -9.21 -6.16
N ASN A 69 5.32 -8.10 -6.87
CA ASN A 69 6.63 -7.86 -7.51
C ASN A 69 7.68 -7.33 -6.53
N THR A 70 7.29 -7.08 -5.28
CA THR A 70 8.21 -6.78 -4.19
C THR A 70 9.07 -8.01 -3.93
N GLU A 71 10.35 -7.80 -3.64
CA GLU A 71 11.27 -8.90 -3.39
C GLU A 71 10.65 -9.90 -2.39
N GLN A 72 10.69 -11.19 -2.71
CA GLN A 72 10.03 -12.23 -1.91
C GLN A 72 10.42 -12.17 -0.42
N LYS A 73 11.65 -11.76 -0.13
CA LYS A 73 12.17 -11.55 1.23
C LYS A 73 11.43 -10.47 2.01
N LEU A 74 10.98 -9.41 1.34
CA LEU A 74 10.17 -8.35 1.96
C LEU A 74 8.72 -8.83 2.17
N LEU A 75 8.22 -9.69 1.27
CA LEU A 75 6.91 -10.33 1.42
C LEU A 75 6.87 -11.39 2.53
N ASP A 76 8.03 -11.93 2.96
CA ASP A 76 8.08 -12.87 4.08
C ASP A 76 7.61 -12.23 5.40
N VAL A 77 7.72 -10.90 5.54
CA VAL A 77 7.17 -10.17 6.70
C VAL A 77 5.65 -10.37 6.82
N CYS A 78 4.94 -10.49 5.70
CA CYS A 78 3.48 -10.75 5.71
C CYS A 78 3.11 -12.12 6.30
N LYS A 79 4.04 -13.08 6.33
CA LYS A 79 3.80 -14.40 6.96
C LYS A 79 3.89 -14.35 8.49
N ILE A 80 4.65 -13.41 9.02
CA ILE A 80 4.94 -13.25 10.45
C ILE A 80 4.20 -12.04 11.06
N GLY A 81 3.72 -11.11 10.24
CA GLY A 81 3.02 -9.90 10.65
C GLY A 81 3.98 -8.73 10.85
N CYS A 82 4.94 -8.85 11.77
CA CYS A 82 5.93 -7.81 12.03
C CYS A 82 7.32 -8.39 12.30
N GLN A 83 8.35 -7.71 11.80
CA GLN A 83 9.75 -8.04 11.99
C GLN A 83 10.51 -6.81 12.50
N ASN A 84 11.16 -6.95 13.66
CA ASN A 84 12.05 -5.94 14.18
C ASN A 84 13.48 -6.18 13.68
N HIS A 85 14.09 -5.15 13.10
CA HIS A 85 15.48 -5.10 12.68
C HIS A 85 16.26 -4.24 13.68
N THR A 86 16.69 -4.85 14.77
CA THR A 86 17.38 -4.17 15.89
C THR A 86 18.69 -3.50 15.51
N ASP A 87 19.33 -4.00 14.44
CA ASP A 87 20.53 -3.47 13.81
C ASP A 87 20.29 -2.13 13.08
N LEU A 88 19.04 -1.84 12.73
CA LEU A 88 18.62 -0.63 12.02
C LEU A 88 17.64 0.25 12.83
N ASN A 89 17.23 -0.19 14.04
CA ASN A 89 16.20 0.46 14.85
C ASN A 89 14.88 0.69 14.10
N VAL A 90 14.53 -0.25 13.22
CA VAL A 90 13.31 -0.19 12.41
C VAL A 90 12.52 -1.48 12.58
N THR A 91 11.22 -1.35 12.79
CA THR A 91 10.27 -2.45 12.69
C THR A 91 9.52 -2.33 11.37
N VAL A 92 9.37 -3.44 10.65
CA VAL A 92 8.58 -3.54 9.41
C VAL A 92 7.41 -4.46 9.68
N CYS A 93 6.21 -4.03 9.33
CA CYS A 93 4.98 -4.79 9.46
C CYS A 93 4.27 -4.95 8.11
N CYS A 94 3.50 -6.02 7.99
CA CYS A 94 2.65 -6.29 6.85
C CYS A 94 1.32 -6.93 7.31
N CYS A 95 0.24 -6.58 6.61
CA CYS A 95 -1.10 -7.07 6.88
C CYS A 95 -1.98 -7.01 5.62
N ASP A 96 -3.06 -7.81 5.60
CA ASP A 96 -3.86 -8.08 4.39
C ASP A 96 -5.33 -7.64 4.52
N SER A 97 -5.64 -6.79 5.50
CA SER A 97 -6.99 -6.26 5.75
C SER A 97 -7.04 -4.75 5.55
N ASP A 98 -8.22 -4.21 5.26
CA ASP A 98 -8.38 -2.78 5.04
C ASP A 98 -7.84 -1.92 6.20
N LEU A 99 -7.03 -0.92 5.85
CA LEU A 99 -6.52 0.15 6.73
C LEU A 99 -5.77 -0.37 7.97
N CYS A 100 -5.06 -1.49 7.82
CA CYS A 100 -4.38 -2.17 8.93
C CYS A 100 -2.97 -1.62 9.23
N ASN A 101 -2.31 -0.98 8.27
CA ASN A 101 -0.88 -0.64 8.30
C ASN A 101 -0.56 0.71 8.94
N LEU A 102 -1.13 0.99 10.11
CA LEU A 102 -0.71 2.10 10.97
C LEU A 102 -0.95 1.78 12.44
N PRO A 103 -0.03 2.18 13.35
CA PRO A 103 -0.30 2.20 14.77
C PRO A 103 -1.56 3.03 15.08
N ASN A 104 -2.35 2.61 16.06
CA ASN A 104 -3.61 3.29 16.38
C ASN A 104 -3.44 4.77 16.73
N SER A 105 -2.29 5.17 17.30
CA SER A 105 -1.96 6.57 17.62
C SER A 105 -1.71 7.45 16.39
N GLU A 106 -1.41 6.84 15.24
CA GLU A 106 -1.02 7.53 14.00
C GLU A 106 -2.16 7.56 12.97
N LYS A 107 -3.26 6.85 13.23
CA LYS A 107 -4.43 6.81 12.34
C LYS A 107 -5.08 8.20 12.25
N PRO A 108 -5.34 8.73 11.04
CA PRO A 108 -6.02 10.01 10.87
C PRO A 108 -7.39 10.02 11.57
N THR A 109 -7.62 10.95 12.49
CA THR A 109 -8.86 11.03 13.30
C THR A 109 -10.04 11.70 12.56
N GLY A 110 -10.11 11.57 11.23
CA GLY A 110 -11.27 12.03 10.45
C GLY A 110 -11.22 13.50 10.02
N LYS A 111 -10.42 13.77 8.99
CA LYS A 111 -10.85 14.64 7.87
C LYS A 111 -10.07 14.16 6.64
N PRO A 112 -10.73 13.61 5.60
CA PRO A 112 -10.01 13.33 4.37
C PRO A 112 -9.42 14.65 3.86
N PRO A 113 -8.15 14.69 3.42
CA PRO A 113 -7.66 15.86 2.73
C PRO A 113 -8.55 16.06 1.51
N SER A 114 -9.28 17.17 1.48
CA SER A 114 -10.05 17.62 0.32
C SER A 114 -9.05 18.00 -0.77
N GLY A 115 -8.58 16.99 -1.49
CA GLY A 115 -7.54 17.13 -2.47
C GLY A 115 -7.37 15.80 -3.15
N GLU A 116 -8.12 15.61 -4.23
CA GLU A 116 -7.87 14.61 -5.25
C GLU A 116 -6.49 14.88 -5.87
N GLN A 117 -5.44 14.55 -5.13
CA GLN A 117 -4.08 14.59 -5.61
C GLN A 117 -3.85 13.27 -6.30
N ARG A 118 -4.11 13.27 -7.62
CA ARG A 118 -3.48 12.33 -8.55
C ARG A 118 -1.97 12.38 -8.29
N LEU A 119 -1.49 11.46 -7.46
CA LEU A 119 -0.08 11.20 -7.25
C LEU A 119 0.50 10.74 -8.59
N TYR A 120 1.04 11.70 -9.35
CA TYR A 120 1.99 11.40 -10.41
C TYR A 120 3.21 10.77 -9.75
N TYR A 121 3.28 9.44 -9.75
CA TYR A 121 4.55 8.75 -9.58
C TYR A 121 5.50 9.27 -10.64
N ARG A 122 6.47 10.10 -10.22
CA ARG A 122 7.64 10.43 -11.03
C ARG A 122 8.42 9.12 -11.16
N ARG A 123 8.17 8.40 -12.26
CA ARG A 123 8.94 7.24 -12.71
C ARG A 123 10.37 7.71 -13.00
N GLY A 124 11.17 7.85 -11.95
CA GLY A 124 12.62 7.99 -12.06
C GLY A 124 13.16 6.64 -12.49
N GLU A 125 13.57 6.54 -13.75
CA GLU A 125 14.33 5.39 -14.25
C GLU A 125 15.59 5.22 -13.39
N ILE A 126 15.67 4.14 -12.63
CA ILE A 126 16.94 3.67 -12.09
C ILE A 126 17.72 3.14 -13.29
N LYS A 127 18.53 4.02 -13.90
CA LYS A 127 19.52 3.60 -14.89
C LYS A 127 20.61 2.80 -14.16
N LEU A 128 20.48 1.48 -14.24
CA LEU A 128 21.51 0.53 -13.87
C LEU A 128 22.65 0.65 -14.91
N THR A 129 23.60 1.57 -14.69
CA THR A 129 24.83 1.59 -15.49
C THR A 129 25.71 0.42 -15.05
N LYS A 130 25.67 -0.68 -15.82
CA LYS A 130 26.76 -1.65 -15.86
C LYS A 130 27.93 -1.01 -16.61
N SER A 131 29.04 -0.78 -15.91
CA SER A 131 30.35 -0.64 -16.52
C SER A 131 30.94 -2.03 -16.71
N LEU A 132 31.18 -2.40 -17.97
CA LEU A 132 32.20 -3.32 -18.46
C LEU A 132 32.38 -3.05 -19.95
#